data_AF-A0A7T6Z766-F1
#
_entry.id   AF-A0A7T6Z766-F1
#
_cell.length_a   1.000
_cell.length_b   1.000
_cell.length_c   1.000
_cell.angle_alpha   90.00
_cell.angle_beta   90.00
_cell.angle_gamma   90.00
#
_symmetry.space_group_name_H-M   'P 1'
#
loop_
_entity.id
_entity.type
_entity.pdbx_description
1 polymer ?
#
loop_
_entity_poly.entity_id
_entity_poly.type
_entity_poly.pdbx_seq_one_letter_code
_entity_poly.pdbx_strand_id
1 'polypeptide(L)' 'MNKLTGILLFSLFPGIVMVIINIIWSLTQNTPITFNSILIYFVIGFTIGSVLVILRLLIKGELWK' A
#
# COMPACT_ATOMS: atom_id res chain seq x y z
N MET A 1 -13.74 7.02 -14.45
CA MET A 1 -12.56 6.20 -14.01
C MET A 1 -13.03 4.76 -13.92
N ASN A 2 -12.34 3.80 -14.56
CA ASN A 2 -12.77 2.40 -14.49
C ASN A 2 -12.65 1.89 -13.04
N LYS A 3 -13.58 1.04 -12.59
CA LYS A 3 -13.58 0.47 -11.22
C LYS A 3 -12.21 -0.14 -10.86
N LEU A 4 -11.59 -0.84 -11.82
CA LEU A 4 -10.24 -1.41 -11.70
C LEU A 4 -9.16 -0.36 -11.42
N THR A 5 -9.20 0.77 -12.13
CA THR A 5 -8.24 1.87 -11.92
C THR A 5 -8.40 2.49 -10.54
N GLY A 6 -9.64 2.61 -10.03
CA GLY A 6 -9.92 3.07 -8.68
C GLY A 6 -9.40 2.12 -7.61
N ILE A 7 -9.58 0.81 -7.80
CA ILE A 7 -9.06 -0.24 -6.90
C ILE A 7 -7.54 -0.21 -6.82
N LEU A 8 -6.87 -0.14 -7.98
CA LEU A 8 -5.41 -0.07 -8.05
C LEU A 8 -4.89 1.18 -7.33
N LEU A 9 -5.43 2.36 -7.63
CA LEU A 9 -5.02 3.60 -6.96
C LEU A 9 -5.22 3.56 -5.44
N PHE A 10 -6.32 2.94 -4.98
CA PHE A 10 -6.59 2.81 -3.55
C PHE A 10 -5.60 1.85 -2.87
N SER A 11 -5.18 0.78 -3.55
CA SER A 11 -4.17 -0.16 -3.04
C SER A 11 -2.74 0.41 -3.04
N LEU A 12 -2.45 1.38 -3.89
CA LEU A 12 -1.15 2.05 -3.94
C LEU A 12 -0.93 3.00 -2.75
N PHE A 13 -2.01 3.58 -2.21
CA PHE A 13 -1.93 4.58 -1.15
C PHE A 13 -1.21 4.07 0.11
N PRO A 14 -1.55 2.89 0.67
CA PRO A 14 -0.86 2.37 1.86
C PRO A 14 0.60 1.96 1.57
N GLY A 15 0.91 1.56 0.32
CA GLY A 15 2.28 1.35 -0.15
C GLY A 15 3.13 2.61 -0.04
N ILE A 16 2.62 3.73 -0.56
CA ILE A 16 3.30 5.03 -0.51
C ILE A 16 3.46 5.50 0.95
N VAL A 17 2.41 5.36 1.77
CA VAL A 17 2.45 5.74 3.18
C VAL A 17 3.51 4.95 3.95
N MET A 18 3.60 3.63 3.75
CA MET A 18 4.63 2.82 4.42
C MET A 18 6.05 3.17 3.99
N VAL A 19 6.25 3.52 2.71
CA VAL A 19 7.56 4.01 2.25
C VAL A 19 7.93 5.32 2.94
N ILE A 20 7.00 6.27 3.04
CA ILE A 20 7.23 7.55 3.72
C ILE A 20 7.56 7.33 5.20
N ILE A 21 6.80 6.47 5.89
CA ILE A 21 7.07 6.11 7.28
C ILE A 21 8.47 5.51 7.43
N ASN A 22 8.86 4.58 6.55
CA ASN A 22 10.19 3.98 6.59
C ASN A 22 11.30 5.02 6.35
N ILE A 23 11.11 5.96 5.42
CA ILE A 23 12.07 7.03 5.17
C ILE A 23 12.24 7.90 6.42
N ILE A 24 11.14 8.35 7.03
CA ILE A 24 11.17 9.15 8.26
C ILE A 24 11.87 8.39 9.39
N TRP A 25 11.49 7.13 9.59
CA TRP A 25 12.09 6.28 10.62
C TRP A 25 13.59 6.06 10.40
N SER A 26 13.99 5.80 9.16
CA SER A 26 15.38 5.57 8.78
C SER A 26 16.23 6.82 9.00
N LEU A 27 15.70 8.01 8.69
CA LEU A 27 16.33 9.30 9.01
C LEU A 27 16.50 9.48 10.52
N THR A 28 15.50 9.08 11.31
CA THR A 28 15.55 9.18 12.77
C THR A 28 16.64 8.27 13.38
N GLN A 29 16.90 7.13 12.75
CA GLN A 29 17.89 6.16 13.20
C GLN A 29 19.26 6.27 12.49
N ASN A 30 19.44 7.25 11.59
CA ASN A 30 20.63 7.38 10.74
C ASN A 30 20.99 6.08 9.99
N THR A 31 19.98 5.31 9.59
CA THR A 31 20.18 4.06 8.84
C THR A 31 20.15 4.33 7.34
N PRO A 32 20.96 3.63 6.54
CA PRO A 32 21.01 3.83 5.10
C PRO A 32 19.70 3.37 4.44
N ILE A 33 19.08 4.26 3.68
CA ILE A 33 17.89 3.96 2.88
C ILE A 33 18.36 3.34 1.57
N THR A 34 18.12 2.04 1.40
CA THR A 34 18.44 1.31 0.17
C THR A 34 17.20 1.14 -0.70
N PHE A 35 17.38 1.04 -2.02
CA PHE A 35 16.28 0.74 -2.93
C PHE A 35 15.52 -0.54 -2.55
N ASN A 36 16.24 -1.55 -2.05
CA ASN A 36 15.65 -2.81 -1.62
C ASN A 36 14.72 -2.62 -0.41
N SER A 37 15.13 -1.79 0.58
CA SER A 37 14.29 -1.48 1.73
C SER A 37 12.99 -0.75 1.30
N ILE A 38 13.08 0.22 0.38
CA ILE A 38 11.92 0.93 -0.15
C ILE A 38 10.95 -0.04 -0.82
N LEU A 39 11.45 -0.95 -1.66
CA LEU A 39 10.64 -1.95 -2.34
C LEU A 39 9.92 -2.88 -1.37
N ILE A 40 10.60 -3.36 -0.33
CA ILE A 40 10.01 -4.24 0.70
C ILE A 40 8.86 -3.53 1.41
N TYR A 41 9.09 -2.31 1.91
CA TYR A 41 8.05 -1.57 2.62
C TYR A 41 6.89 -1.15 1.71
N PHE A 42 7.18 -0.85 0.44
CA PHE A 42 6.15 -0.60 -0.56
C PHE A 42 5.28 -1.83 -0.80
N VAL A 43 5.87 -3.01 -0.97
CA VAL A 43 5.15 -4.28 -1.17
C VAL A 43 4.30 -4.63 0.05
N ILE A 44 4.83 -4.43 1.26
CA ILE A 44 4.07 -4.63 2.50
C ILE A 44 2.84 -3.71 2.52
N GLY A 45 3.04 -2.40 2.30
CA GLY A 45 1.93 -1.45 2.28
C GLY A 45 0.93 -1.74 1.16
N PHE A 46 1.41 -2.09 -0.04
CA PHE A 46 0.55 -2.45 -1.16
C PHE A 46 -0.30 -3.68 -0.83
N THR A 47 0.29 -4.70 -0.21
CA THR A 47 -0.43 -5.92 0.21
C THR A 47 -1.54 -5.58 1.21
N ILE A 48 -1.25 -4.75 2.21
CA ILE A 48 -2.25 -4.26 3.16
C ILE A 48 -3.37 -3.51 2.43
N GLY A 49 -3.01 -2.64 1.49
CA GLY A 49 -3.96 -1.91 0.65
C GLY A 49 -4.85 -2.82 -0.18
N SER A 50 -4.29 -3.85 -0.81
CA SER A 50 -5.06 -4.85 -1.56
C SER A 50 -6.03 -5.60 -0.65
N VAL A 51 -5.58 -6.03 0.54
CA VAL A 51 -6.45 -6.71 1.53
C VAL A 51 -7.61 -5.82 1.93
N LEU A 52 -7.36 -4.54 2.25
CA LEU A 52 -8.42 -3.58 2.61
C LEU A 52 -9.42 -3.36 1.48
N VAL A 53 -8.95 -3.30 0.23
CA VAL A 53 -9.83 -3.16 -0.93
C VAL A 53 -10.68 -4.41 -1.14
N ILE A 54 -10.09 -5.60 -1.04
CA ILE A 54 -10.84 -6.87 -1.11
C ILE A 54 -11.89 -6.92 0.00
N LEU A 55 -11.52 -6.56 1.24
CA LEU A 55 -12.46 -6.52 2.37
C LEU A 55 -13.62 -5.55 2.09
N ARG A 56 -13.32 -4.37 1.54
CA ARG A 56 -14.34 -3.38 1.17
C ARG A 56 -15.29 -3.91 0.10
N LEU A 57 -14.78 -4.63 -0.90
CA LEU A 57 -15.60 -5.23 -1.95
C LEU A 57 -16.46 -6.38 -1.41
N LEU A 58 -15.94 -7.14 -0.43
CA LEU A 58 -16.69 -8.21 0.26
C LEU A 58 -17.86 -7.61 1.04
N ILE A 59 -17.60 -6.59 1.85
CA ILE A 59 -18.62 -5.92 2.67
C ILE A 59 -19.71 -5.28 1.80
N LYS A 60 -19.32 -4.65 0.68
CA LYS A 60 -20.29 -4.06 -0.25
C LYS A 60 -21.06 -5.07 -1.09
N GLY A 61 -20.71 -6.36 -1.03
CA GLY A 61 -21.28 -7.41 -1.88
C GLY A 61 -21.00 -7.21 -3.37
N GLU A 62 -20.04 -6.34 -3.72
CA GLU A 62 -19.66 -6.05 -5.11
C GLU A 62 -18.73 -7.11 -5.69
N LEU A 63 -18.24 -8.06 -4.88
CA LEU A 63 -17.43 -9.19 -5.35
C LEU A 63 -18.24 -10.29 -6.04
N TRP A 64 -19.56 -10.32 -5.84
CA TRP A 64 -20.47 -11.39 -6.32
C TRP A 64 -21.51 -10.92 -7.34
N LYS A 65 -21.53 -9.62 -7.68
CA LYS A 65 -22.45 -9.00 -8.65
C LYS A 65 -21.70 -8.64 -9.93
#